data_AF-A0A350D0K7-F1
#
_entry.id   AF-A0A350D0K7-F1
#
_cell.length_a   1.000
_cell.length_b   1.000
_cell.length_c   1.000
_cell.angle_alpha   90.00
_cell.angle_beta   90.00
_cell.angle_gamma   90.00
#
_symmetry.space_group_name_H-M   'P 1'
#
loop_
_entity.id
_entity.type
_entity.pdbx_description
1 polymer ?
#
loop_
_entity_poly.entity_id
_entity_poly.type
_entity_poly.pdbx_seq_one_letter_code
_entity_poly.pdbx_strand_id
1 'polypeptide(L)'
;MAQENKTEKATPYRRRKLREEGNVAKSPELASSITVFLSSIVLFFTGAYLFYEVVGLIRLIMENPYVGYSSVFGLLSQSLPRLLLPFFLIAVLAVILVHIGQF
;
A
#
# COMPACT_ATOMS: atom_id res chain seq x y z
N MET A 1 -22.84 26.26 2.23
CA MET A 1 -24.05 26.41 1.41
C MET A 1 -23.62 26.87 0.02
N ALA A 2 -23.68 25.99 -0.98
CA ALA A 2 -23.29 26.32 -2.35
C ALA A 2 -24.33 27.27 -2.97
N GLN A 3 -23.88 28.39 -3.54
CA GLN A 3 -24.73 29.26 -4.37
C GLN A 3 -24.93 28.59 -5.72
N GLU A 4 -25.88 27.66 -5.79
CA GLU A 4 -26.12 26.75 -6.93
C GLU A 4 -26.74 27.40 -8.17
N ASN A 5 -26.96 28.72 -8.17
CA ASN A 5 -27.76 29.39 -9.21
C ASN A 5 -27.08 30.63 -9.83
N LYS A 6 -25.76 30.60 -10.00
CA LYS A 6 -25.03 31.60 -10.82
C LYS A 6 -24.48 30.91 -12.07
N THR A 7 -25.06 31.23 -13.23
CA THR A 7 -24.66 30.73 -14.56
C THR A 7 -23.39 31.39 -15.11
N GLU A 8 -22.88 32.43 -14.45
CA GLU A 8 -21.65 33.10 -14.83
C GLU A 8 -20.39 32.34 -14.37
N LYS A 9 -19.38 32.30 -15.26
CA LYS A 9 -18.08 31.72 -14.94
C LYS A 9 -17.46 32.44 -13.74
N ALA A 10 -16.94 31.67 -12.77
CA ALA A 10 -16.25 32.23 -11.61
C ALA A 10 -15.10 33.15 -12.04
N THR A 11 -15.06 34.36 -11.46
CA THR A 11 -14.01 35.36 -11.70
C THR A 11 -12.63 34.85 -11.25
N PRO A 12 -11.52 35.37 -11.82
CA PRO A 12 -10.16 34.92 -11.47
C PRO A 12 -9.87 35.00 -9.97
N TYR A 13 -10.37 36.06 -9.31
CA TYR A 13 -10.26 36.25 -7.86
C TYR A 13 -10.98 35.16 -7.07
N ARG A 14 -12.22 34.80 -7.44
CA ARG A 14 -13.00 33.75 -6.76
C ARG A 14 -12.35 32.37 -6.90
N ARG A 15 -11.74 32.07 -8.06
CA ARG A 15 -11.01 30.82 -8.27
C ARG A 15 -9.73 30.72 -7.43
N ARG A 16 -8.99 31.82 -7.28
CA ARG A 16 -7.81 31.87 -6.40
C ARG A 16 -8.21 31.69 -4.94
N LYS A 17 -9.23 32.43 -4.48
CA LYS A 17 -9.75 32.31 -3.12
C LYS A 17 -10.22 30.89 -2.78
N LEU A 18 -10.94 30.22 -3.69
CA LEU A 18 -11.35 28.82 -3.50
C LEU A 18 -10.15 27.86 -3.42
N ARG A 19 -9.08 28.09 -4.18
CA ARG A 19 -7.83 27.31 -4.07
C ARG A 19 -7.10 27.58 -2.75
N GLU A 20 -7.04 28.84 -2.31
CA GLU A 20 -6.46 29.24 -1.02
C GLU A 20 -7.24 28.65 0.17
N GLU A 21 -8.56 28.52 0.04
CA GLU A 21 -9.44 27.85 1.00
C GLU A 21 -9.37 26.31 0.93
N GLY A 22 -8.51 25.73 0.08
CA GLY A 22 -8.36 24.27 -0.08
C GLY A 22 -9.50 23.60 -0.86
N ASN A 23 -10.43 24.37 -1.40
CA ASN A 23 -11.56 23.94 -2.23
C ASN A 23 -11.09 23.66 -3.69
N VAL A 24 -10.10 22.78 -3.81
CA VAL A 24 -9.64 22.24 -5.08
C VAL A 24 -10.43 20.95 -5.37
N ALA A 25 -10.80 20.72 -6.62
CA ALA A 25 -11.42 19.46 -7.02
C ALA A 25 -10.46 18.30 -6.73
N LYS A 26 -10.70 17.57 -5.64
CA LYS A 26 -10.00 16.32 -5.33
C LYS A 26 -10.76 15.20 -6.01
N SER A 27 -10.07 14.38 -6.80
CA SER A 27 -10.68 13.17 -7.35
C SER A 27 -10.61 12.07 -6.28
N PRO A 28 -11.76 11.61 -5.75
CA PRO A 28 -11.78 10.58 -4.72
C PRO A 28 -11.21 9.25 -5.26
N GLU A 29 -11.34 9.00 -6.55
CA GLU A 29 -10.86 7.78 -7.20
C GLU A 29 -9.35 7.78 -7.49
N LEU A 30 -8.69 8.94 -7.37
CA LEU A 30 -7.26 9.03 -7.66
C LEU A 30 -6.43 8.29 -6.61
N ALA A 31 -6.80 8.35 -5.32
CA ALA A 31 -6.10 7.57 -4.31
C ALA A 31 -6.32 6.08 -4.46
N SER A 32 -7.55 5.63 -4.69
CA SER A 32 -7.81 4.21 -4.84
C SER A 32 -7.02 3.64 -6.02
N SER A 33 -7.01 4.36 -7.14
CA SER A 33 -6.23 3.99 -8.34
C SER A 33 -4.73 3.95 -8.06
N ILE A 34 -4.16 4.97 -7.41
CA ILE A 34 -2.72 5.00 -7.08
C ILE A 34 -2.37 3.92 -6.05
N THR A 35 -3.25 3.66 -5.07
CA THR A 35 -3.03 2.64 -4.05
C THR A 35 -2.93 1.26 -4.68
N VAL A 36 -3.87 0.92 -5.57
CA VAL A 36 -3.85 -0.36 -6.30
C VAL A 36 -2.60 -0.45 -7.17
N PHE A 37 -2.29 0.61 -7.93
CA PHE A 37 -1.11 0.65 -8.80
C PHE A 37 0.21 0.44 -8.02
N LEU A 38 0.42 1.16 -6.92
CA LEU A 38 1.60 1.00 -6.08
C LEU A 38 1.65 -0.39 -5.44
N SER A 39 0.52 -0.91 -4.96
CA SER A 39 0.44 -2.26 -4.39
C SER A 39 0.82 -3.32 -5.42
N SER A 40 0.38 -3.17 -6.67
CA SER A 40 0.76 -4.04 -7.78
C SER A 40 2.25 -3.98 -8.10
N ILE A 41 2.87 -2.80 -8.08
CA ILE A 41 4.32 -2.63 -8.27
C ILE A 41 5.09 -3.36 -7.18
N VAL A 42 4.73 -3.13 -5.92
CA VAL A 42 5.37 -3.77 -4.77
C VAL A 42 5.30 -5.28 -4.91
N LEU A 43 4.09 -5.82 -5.16
CA LEU A 43 3.90 -7.24 -5.34
C LEU A 43 4.67 -7.80 -6.54
N PHE A 44 4.77 -7.06 -7.64
CA PHE A 44 5.52 -7.50 -8.82
C PHE A 44 7.01 -7.69 -8.51
N PHE A 45 7.62 -6.74 -7.79
CA PHE A 45 9.05 -6.82 -7.45
C PHE A 45 9.35 -7.77 -6.29
N THR A 46 8.49 -7.84 -5.27
CA THR A 46 8.74 -8.68 -4.09
C THR A 46 8.11 -10.07 -4.18
N GLY A 47 7.15 -10.28 -5.07
CA GLY A 47 6.36 -11.51 -5.15
C GLY A 47 7.21 -12.75 -5.43
N ALA A 48 8.18 -12.66 -6.34
CA ALA A 48 9.10 -13.76 -6.61
C ALA A 48 9.92 -14.14 -5.37
N TYR A 49 10.47 -13.14 -4.67
CA TYR A 49 11.21 -13.35 -3.42
C TYR A 49 10.34 -14.03 -2.35
N LEU A 50 9.11 -13.52 -2.13
CA LEU A 50 8.16 -14.10 -1.19
C LEU A 50 7.84 -15.57 -1.54
N PHE A 51 7.63 -15.84 -2.83
CA PHE A 51 7.34 -17.18 -3.31
C PHE A 51 8.50 -18.15 -3.05
N TYR A 52 9.73 -17.75 -3.36
CA TYR A 52 10.90 -18.60 -3.14
C TYR A 52 11.14 -18.89 -1.66
N GLU A 53 10.95 -17.91 -0.78
CA GLU A 53 11.09 -18.13 0.67
C GLU A 53 10.04 -19.10 1.21
N VAL A 54 8.77 -18.95 0.80
CA VAL A 54 7.70 -19.86 1.22
C VAL A 54 7.96 -21.28 0.71
N VAL A 55 8.33 -21.45 -0.56
CA VAL A 55 8.66 -22.77 -1.12
C VAL A 55 9.90 -23.35 -0.42
N GLY A 56 10.89 -22.53 -0.11
CA GLY A 56 12.09 -22.93 0.64
C GLY A 56 11.76 -23.49 2.01
N LEU A 57 10.89 -22.81 2.77
CA LEU A 57 10.42 -23.28 4.07
C LEU A 57 9.67 -24.61 3.96
N ILE A 58 8.78 -24.74 2.96
CA ILE A 58 8.05 -25.99 2.72
C ILE A 58 9.02 -27.12 2.40
N ARG A 59 10.00 -26.90 1.52
CA ARG A 59 11.02 -27.91 1.17
C ARG A 59 11.82 -28.33 2.39
N LEU A 60 12.26 -27.39 3.22
CA LEU A 60 13.06 -27.67 4.41
C LEU A 60 12.30 -28.57 5.41
N ILE A 61 10.99 -28.38 5.55
CA ILE A 61 10.13 -29.22 6.39
C ILE A 61 9.94 -30.61 5.74
N MET A 62 9.71 -30.66 4.42
CA MET A 62 9.50 -31.92 3.69
C MET A 62 10.75 -32.81 3.62
N GLU A 63 11.93 -32.22 3.48
CA GLU A 63 13.20 -32.94 3.44
C GLU A 63 13.63 -33.48 4.81
N ASN A 64 13.06 -32.96 5.90
CA ASN A 64 13.35 -33.38 7.27
C ASN A 64 12.11 -33.98 7.95
N PRO A 65 11.79 -35.27 7.73
CA PRO A 65 10.59 -35.91 8.26
C PRO A 65 10.55 -36.05 9.79
N TYR A 66 11.65 -35.78 10.49
CA TYR A 66 11.77 -35.84 11.96
C TYR A 66 11.69 -34.47 12.64
N VAL A 67 11.35 -33.41 11.93
CA VAL A 67 11.22 -32.07 12.53
C VAL A 67 10.01 -32.04 13.46
N GLY A 68 10.27 -31.98 14.76
CA GLY A 68 9.23 -31.83 15.77
C GLY A 68 8.54 -30.47 15.72
N TYR A 69 7.33 -30.39 16.29
CA TYR A 69 6.52 -29.17 16.33
C TYR A 69 7.27 -27.94 16.90
N SER A 70 8.12 -28.15 17.91
CA SER A 70 8.94 -27.10 18.52
C SER A 70 9.95 -26.49 17.53
N SER A 71 10.59 -27.34 16.71
CA SER A 71 11.55 -26.93 15.69
C SER A 71 10.87 -26.20 14.53
N VAL A 72 9.69 -26.66 14.09
CA VAL A 72 8.87 -25.95 13.09
C VAL A 72 8.45 -24.58 13.62
N PHE A 73 7.98 -24.52 14.86
CA PHE A 73 7.59 -23.25 15.48
C PHE A 73 8.77 -22.28 15.59
N GLY A 74 9.95 -22.76 15.97
CA GLY A 74 11.20 -21.99 15.96
C GLY A 74 11.53 -21.42 14.58
N LEU A 75 11.53 -22.27 13.54
CA LEU A 75 11.77 -21.88 12.15
C LEU A 75 10.77 -20.82 11.66
N LEU A 76 9.49 -21.01 11.93
CA LEU A 76 8.44 -20.05 11.54
C LEU A 76 8.60 -18.72 12.29
N SER A 77 8.86 -18.76 13.59
CA SER A 77 9.05 -17.54 14.40
C SER A 77 10.25 -16.70 13.94
N GLN A 78 11.29 -17.34 13.39
CA GLN A 78 12.45 -16.64 12.84
C GLN A 78 12.22 -16.15 11.41
N SER A 79 11.53 -16.94 10.59
CA SER A 79 11.40 -16.68 9.15
C SER A 79 10.24 -15.73 8.83
N LEU A 80 9.12 -15.85 9.55
CA LEU A 80 7.93 -15.00 9.33
C LEU A 80 8.22 -13.51 9.50
N PRO A 81 8.89 -13.03 10.56
CA PRO A 81 9.17 -11.60 10.71
C PRO A 81 10.09 -11.10 9.61
N ARG A 82 11.12 -11.88 9.22
CA ARG A 82 12.04 -11.51 8.14
C ARG A 82 11.33 -11.40 6.79
N LEU A 83 10.30 -12.22 6.57
CA LEU A 83 9.48 -12.20 5.36
C LEU A 83 8.45 -11.06 5.36
N LEU A 84 7.72 -10.91 6.49
CA LEU A 84 6.58 -10.01 6.60
C LEU A 84 6.98 -8.55 6.89
N LEU A 85 8.00 -8.29 7.69
CA LEU A 85 8.42 -6.92 8.04
C LEU A 85 8.73 -6.05 6.82
N PRO A 86 9.63 -6.45 5.89
CA PRO A 86 9.96 -5.59 4.76
C PRO A 86 8.74 -5.36 3.86
N PHE A 87 7.94 -6.40 3.62
CA PHE A 87 6.71 -6.27 2.84
C PHE A 87 5.70 -5.32 3.51
N PHE A 88 5.47 -5.48 4.81
CA PHE A 88 4.58 -4.63 5.59
C PHE A 88 5.04 -3.17 5.59
N LEU A 89 6.33 -2.92 5.80
CA LEU A 89 6.89 -1.57 5.76
C LEU A 89 6.70 -0.91 4.40
N ILE A 90 6.96 -1.64 3.31
CA ILE A 90 6.76 -1.11 1.96
C ILE A 90 5.28 -0.81 1.70
N ALA A 91 4.37 -1.69 2.11
CA ALA A 91 2.93 -1.48 1.96
C ALA A 91 2.45 -0.26 2.75
N VAL A 92 2.88 -0.11 4.01
CA VAL A 92 2.55 1.05 4.85
C VAL A 92 3.09 2.34 4.24
N LEU A 93 4.35 2.34 3.78
CA LEU A 93 4.95 3.49 3.11
C LEU A 93 4.18 3.89 1.85
N ALA A 94 3.79 2.92 1.02
CA ALA A 94 2.98 3.18 -0.17
C ALA A 94 1.65 3.85 0.18
N VAL A 95 0.93 3.34 1.19
CA VAL A 95 -0.34 3.92 1.65
C VAL A 95 -0.15 5.33 2.17
N ILE A 96 0.88 5.58 2.99
CA ILE A 96 1.21 6.91 3.52
C ILE A 96 1.48 7.89 2.38
N LEU A 97 2.27 7.50 1.38
CA LEU A 97 2.58 8.34 0.21
C LEU A 97 1.31 8.73 -0.56
N VAL A 98 0.38 7.80 -0.77
CA VAL A 98 -0.90 8.11 -1.42
C VAL A 98 -1.70 9.11 -0.61
N HIS A 99 -1.81 8.92 0.70
CA HIS A 99 -2.60 9.81 1.55
C HIS A 99 -1.98 11.21 1.63
N ILE A 100 -0.64 11.33 1.72
CA ILE A 100 0.04 12.62 1.69
C ILE A 100 -0.21 13.33 0.34
N GLY A 101 -0.14 12.61 -0.79
CA GLY A 101 -0.40 13.20 -2.11
C GLY A 101 -1.85 13.63 -2.34
N GLN A 102 -2.80 13.15 -1.53
CA GLN A 102 -4.20 13.59 -1.58
C GLN A 102 -4.50 14.86 -0.79
N PHE A 103 -3.67 15.24 0.19
CA PHE A 103 -3.87 16.43 1.01
C PHE A 103 -3.46 17.69 0.27
#